data_AF-A0A6J1RFA4-F1
#
_entry.id   AF-A0A6J1RFA4-F1
#
_cell.length_a   1.000
_cell.length_b   1.000
_cell.length_c   1.000
_cell.angle_alpha   90.00
_cell.angle_beta   90.00
_cell.angle_gamma   90.00
#
_symmetry.space_group_name_H-M   'P 1'
#
loop_
_entity.id
_entity.type
_entity.pdbx_description
1 polymer ?
#
loop_
_entity_poly.entity_id
_entity_poly.type
_entity_poly.pdbx_seq_one_letter_code
_entity_poly.pdbx_strand_id
1 'polypeptide(L)'
;MCSLMGNFFISEGKQGNVLRVRAKGRESIVDIITIIQSILHRHFYEEDRTVALGGVLQMRNGRVAQNVMPEQYPPRVSSFIDLARWFKCHDLQLKSDLIAVGTVINTEPDILYEEQRYDSPLPRRHHQFHSFSTDGVGGQTITKLPGSE
;
A
#
# COMPACT_ATOMS: atom_id res chain seq x y z
N MET A 1 4.51 20.48 1.51
CA MET A 1 5.37 20.16 0.35
C MET A 1 5.70 18.67 0.45
N CYS A 2 5.49 17.87 -0.60
CA CYS A 2 5.86 16.44 -0.61
C CYS A 2 7.30 16.29 -1.12
N SER A 3 8.04 15.30 -0.63
CA SER A 3 9.41 15.03 -1.06
C SER A 3 9.63 13.55 -1.39
N LEU A 4 10.69 13.29 -2.16
CA LEU A 4 11.19 11.97 -2.55
C LEU A 4 10.33 11.18 -3.56
N MET A 5 9.11 10.79 -3.20
CA MET A 5 8.25 9.96 -4.06
C MET A 5 6.78 10.13 -3.68
N GLY A 6 5.89 10.16 -4.67
CA GLY A 6 4.45 10.19 -4.43
C GLY A 6 3.66 9.59 -5.59
N ASN A 7 2.73 8.72 -5.24
CA ASN A 7 1.74 8.19 -6.17
C ASN A 7 0.41 8.93 -5.95
N PHE A 8 -0.10 9.56 -7.01
CA PHE A 8 -1.27 10.43 -6.93
C PHE A 8 -2.38 9.93 -7.84
N PHE A 9 -3.60 9.86 -7.29
CA PHE A 9 -4.82 9.79 -8.07
C PHE A 9 -5.40 11.20 -8.18
N ILE A 10 -5.58 11.69 -9.41
CA ILE A 10 -6.05 13.05 -9.69
C ILE A 10 -7.35 12.95 -10.48
N SER A 11 -8.35 13.73 -10.06
CA SER A 11 -9.64 13.85 -10.75
C SER A 11 -10.19 15.27 -10.61
N GLU A 12 -11.24 15.60 -11.37
CA GLU A 12 -11.95 16.87 -11.23
C GLU A 12 -12.76 16.98 -9.91
N GLY A 13 -12.83 15.91 -9.11
CA GLY A 13 -13.60 15.88 -7.86
C GLY A 13 -15.12 16.00 -8.04
N LYS A 14 -15.62 15.85 -9.28
CA LYS A 14 -17.05 15.90 -9.59
C LYS A 14 -17.75 14.60 -9.18
N GLN A 15 -19.04 14.72 -8.88
CA GLN A 15 -19.89 13.56 -8.65
C GLN A 15 -20.03 12.73 -9.94
N GLY A 16 -20.00 11.41 -9.81
CA GLY A 16 -20.16 10.49 -10.93
C GLY A 16 -20.24 9.05 -10.46
N ASN A 17 -20.31 8.12 -11.42
CA ASN A 17 -20.28 6.69 -11.13
C ASN A 17 -18.90 6.29 -10.62
N VAL A 18 -18.88 5.47 -9.56
CA VAL A 18 -17.64 4.94 -8.96
C VAL A 18 -17.77 3.44 -8.75
N LEU A 19 -16.64 2.75 -8.82
CA LEU A 19 -16.57 1.34 -8.43
C LEU A 19 -16.64 1.26 -6.89
N ARG A 20 -17.79 0.82 -6.36
CA ARG A 20 -17.96 0.64 -4.92
C ARG A 20 -17.64 -0.79 -4.51
N VAL A 21 -16.50 -0.98 -3.86
CA VAL A 21 -16.10 -2.27 -3.28
C VAL A 21 -16.53 -2.33 -1.80
N ARG A 22 -17.16 -3.43 -1.39
CA ARG A 22 -17.45 -3.73 0.02
C ARG A 22 -16.97 -5.13 0.33
N ALA A 23 -16.14 -5.27 1.36
CA ALA A 23 -15.63 -6.55 1.83
C ALA A 23 -15.69 -6.60 3.37
N LYS A 24 -16.03 -7.78 3.92
CA LYS A 24 -16.06 -8.07 5.36
C LYS A 24 -15.73 -9.54 5.56
N GLY A 25 -15.14 -9.90 6.71
CA GLY A 25 -14.84 -11.29 7.06
C GLY A 25 -13.72 -11.85 6.19
N ARG A 26 -12.52 -11.27 6.29
CA ARG A 26 -11.38 -11.71 5.49
C ARG A 26 -10.97 -13.14 5.88
N GLU A 27 -11.05 -14.06 4.91
CA GLU A 27 -10.58 -15.46 5.03
C GLU A 27 -9.17 -15.67 4.42
N SER A 28 -8.72 -14.72 3.61
CA SER A 28 -7.40 -14.74 2.98
C SER A 28 -6.31 -14.15 3.87
N ILE A 29 -5.07 -14.63 3.76
CA ILE A 29 -3.90 -14.00 4.39
C ILE A 29 -3.50 -12.66 3.73
N VAL A 30 -3.96 -12.43 2.49
CA VAL A 30 -3.66 -11.27 1.67
C VAL A 30 -4.67 -10.15 1.93
N ASP A 31 -4.24 -8.89 1.89
CA ASP A 31 -5.14 -7.75 2.09
C ASP A 31 -5.96 -7.40 0.83
N ILE A 32 -6.99 -6.57 1.03
CA ILE A 32 -7.94 -6.22 -0.04
C ILE A 32 -7.30 -5.49 -1.22
N ILE A 33 -6.25 -4.69 -0.99
CA ILE A 33 -5.58 -3.93 -2.05
C ILE A 33 -4.83 -4.90 -2.97
N THR A 34 -4.07 -5.83 -2.38
CA THR A 34 -3.38 -6.87 -3.14
C THR A 34 -4.36 -7.82 -3.83
N ILE A 35 -5.52 -8.13 -3.22
CA ILE A 35 -6.59 -8.90 -3.89
C ILE A 35 -7.12 -8.16 -5.13
N ILE A 36 -7.43 -6.86 -5.02
CA ILE A 36 -7.89 -6.05 -6.15
C ILE A 36 -6.84 -6.05 -7.27
N GLN A 37 -5.57 -5.79 -6.93
CA GLN A 37 -4.48 -5.81 -7.89
C GLN A 37 -4.38 -7.18 -8.60
N SER A 38 -4.43 -8.27 -7.84
CA SER A 38 -4.32 -9.64 -8.38
C SER A 38 -5.45 -9.96 -9.36
N ILE A 39 -6.67 -9.50 -9.07
CA ILE A 39 -7.83 -9.67 -9.96
C ILE A 39 -7.62 -8.89 -11.26
N LEU A 40 -7.22 -7.61 -11.16
CA LEU A 40 -6.97 -6.78 -12.33
C LEU A 40 -5.85 -7.35 -13.19
N HIS A 41 -4.77 -7.81 -12.57
CA HIS A 41 -3.64 -8.40 -13.28
C HIS A 41 -4.11 -9.64 -14.05
N ARG A 42 -4.69 -10.63 -13.36
CA ARG A 42 -5.14 -11.88 -14.01
C ARG A 42 -6.15 -11.65 -15.13
N HIS A 43 -7.04 -10.68 -14.99
CA HIS A 43 -8.08 -10.45 -15.97
C HIS A 43 -7.58 -9.73 -17.23
N PHE A 44 -6.64 -8.80 -17.09
CA PHE A 44 -6.17 -7.96 -18.20
C PHE A 44 -4.78 -8.33 -18.73
N TYR A 45 -4.09 -9.28 -18.09
CA TYR A 45 -2.74 -9.69 -18.47
C TYR A 45 -2.67 -10.29 -19.89
N GLU A 46 -3.60 -11.18 -20.24
CA GLU A 46 -3.62 -11.82 -21.57
C GLU A 46 -3.91 -10.83 -22.71
N GLU A 47 -4.56 -9.71 -22.39
CA GLU A 47 -4.87 -8.65 -23.36
C GLU A 47 -3.73 -7.62 -23.50
N ASP A 48 -2.61 -7.78 -22.76
CA ASP A 48 -1.52 -6.78 -22.66
C ASP A 48 -2.04 -5.37 -22.30
N ARG A 49 -3.08 -5.33 -21.44
CA ARG A 49 -3.76 -4.09 -21.08
C ARG A 49 -3.36 -3.62 -19.69
N THR A 50 -2.76 -2.43 -19.66
CA THR A 50 -2.50 -1.73 -18.40
C THR A 50 -3.76 -1.01 -17.91
N VAL A 51 -4.18 -1.34 -16.69
CA VAL A 51 -5.32 -0.75 -15.97
C VAL A 51 -4.83 -0.28 -14.60
N ALA A 52 -5.19 0.96 -14.27
CA ALA A 52 -4.93 1.54 -12.97
C ALA A 52 -6.23 1.98 -12.30
N LEU A 53 -6.30 1.81 -10.98
CA LEU A 53 -7.34 2.35 -10.13
C LEU A 53 -6.73 3.32 -9.14
N GLY A 54 -7.51 4.32 -8.75
CA GLY A 54 -7.18 5.18 -7.62
C GLY A 54 -8.44 5.62 -6.92
N GLY A 55 -8.28 6.09 -5.68
CA GLY A 55 -9.41 6.56 -4.88
C GLY A 55 -9.22 6.27 -3.40
N VAL A 56 -10.32 5.96 -2.74
CA VAL A 56 -10.41 5.89 -1.27
C VAL A 56 -10.98 4.55 -0.83
N LEU A 57 -10.34 3.94 0.17
CA LEU A 57 -10.87 2.80 0.91
C LEU A 57 -11.11 3.21 2.36
N GLN A 58 -12.29 2.89 2.88
CA GLN A 58 -12.64 3.12 4.29
C GLN A 58 -12.62 1.79 5.04
N MET A 59 -11.72 1.68 6.01
CA MET A 59 -11.62 0.52 6.91
C MET A 59 -12.40 0.80 8.18
N ARG A 60 -13.48 0.04 8.38
CA ARG A 60 -14.38 0.17 9.53
C ARG A 60 -14.14 -1.00 10.47
N ASN A 61 -13.43 -0.76 11.56
CA ASN A 61 -13.00 -1.77 12.56
C ASN A 61 -11.95 -2.77 12.05
N GLY A 62 -11.38 -3.54 12.98
CA GLY A 62 -10.41 -4.58 12.72
C GLY A 62 -8.97 -4.14 13.01
N ARG A 63 -8.02 -4.94 12.53
CA ARG A 63 -6.58 -4.67 12.65
C ARG A 63 -5.97 -4.30 11.32
N VAL A 64 -5.06 -3.34 11.35
CA VAL A 64 -4.33 -2.85 10.18
C VAL A 64 -2.84 -2.86 10.48
N ALA A 65 -2.05 -3.22 9.47
CA ALA A 65 -0.60 -3.06 9.53
C ALA A 65 -0.22 -1.78 8.77
N GLN A 66 0.54 -0.91 9.43
CA GLN A 66 1.03 0.34 8.86
C GLN A 66 2.54 0.46 9.04
N ASN A 67 3.20 1.05 8.04
CA ASN A 67 4.60 1.44 8.14
C ASN A 67 4.71 2.97 8.24
N VAL A 68 5.54 3.43 9.17
CA VAL A 68 5.98 4.82 9.25
C VAL A 68 7.49 4.87 9.05
N MET A 69 7.93 5.74 8.15
CA MET A 69 9.34 5.98 7.92
C MET A 69 9.91 6.80 9.10
N PRO A 70 10.96 6.34 9.78
CA PRO A 70 11.66 7.14 10.79
C PRO A 70 12.24 8.44 10.21
N GLU A 71 12.44 9.43 11.07
CA GLU A 71 13.01 10.74 10.70
C GLU A 71 14.44 10.63 10.15
N GLN A 72 15.22 9.67 10.67
CA GLN A 72 16.61 9.46 10.29
C GLN A 72 16.73 8.20 9.43
N TYR A 73 17.24 8.38 8.21
CA TYR A 73 17.64 7.27 7.36
C TYR A 73 18.82 6.52 7.96
N PRO A 74 18.85 5.18 7.84
CA PRO A 74 19.98 4.40 8.30
C PRO A 74 21.19 4.73 7.41
N PRO A 75 22.41 4.80 7.98
CA PRO A 75 23.61 5.17 7.23
C PRO A 75 23.95 4.17 6.10
N ARG A 76 23.54 2.90 6.27
CA ARG A 76 23.57 1.84 5.25
C ARG A 76 22.41 0.89 5.47
N VAL A 77 21.86 0.38 4.37
CA VAL A 77 20.89 -0.72 4.34
C VAL A 77 21.54 -1.84 3.58
N SER A 78 21.77 -2.98 4.22
CA SER A 78 22.43 -4.14 3.60
C SER A 78 21.46 -5.10 2.92
N SER A 79 20.16 -4.99 3.22
CA SER A 79 19.13 -5.86 2.66
C SER A 79 17.73 -5.25 2.75
N PHE A 80 16.80 -5.75 1.95
CA PHE A 80 15.37 -5.41 2.07
C PHE A 80 14.80 -5.75 3.45
N ILE A 81 15.29 -6.80 4.12
CA ILE A 81 14.85 -7.17 5.47
C ILE A 81 15.27 -6.11 6.49
N ASP A 82 16.50 -5.60 6.39
CA ASP A 82 16.99 -4.54 7.25
C ASP A 82 16.19 -3.25 7.03
N LEU A 83 15.85 -2.95 5.76
CA LEU A 83 14.97 -1.85 5.42
C LEU A 83 13.56 -2.03 5.99
N ALA A 84 12.98 -3.22 5.84
CA ALA A 84 11.64 -3.53 6.32
C ALA A 84 11.55 -3.48 7.86
N ARG A 85 12.62 -3.86 8.57
CA ARG A 85 12.73 -3.70 10.03
C ARG A 85 12.90 -2.24 10.44
N TRP A 86 13.61 -1.45 9.63
CA TRP A 86 13.78 -0.02 9.87
C TRP A 86 12.46 0.75 9.68
N PHE A 87 11.65 0.38 8.68
CA PHE A 87 10.26 0.83 8.59
C PHE A 87 9.51 0.30 9.82
N LYS A 88 9.19 1.18 10.76
CA LYS A 88 8.46 0.80 11.98
C LYS A 88 7.08 0.28 11.57
N CYS A 89 6.93 -1.04 11.61
CA CYS A 89 5.68 -1.73 11.34
C CYS A 89 4.83 -1.73 12.61
N HIS A 90 3.62 -1.23 12.48
CA HIS A 90 2.65 -1.14 13.57
C HIS A 90 1.43 -1.97 13.21
N ASP A 91 1.13 -3.00 14.00
CA ASP A 91 -0.15 -3.72 13.96
C ASP A 91 -1.10 -3.05 14.96
N LEU A 92 -2.11 -2.36 14.43
CA LEU A 92 -2.97 -1.48 15.21
C LEU A 92 -4.40 -1.98 15.15
N GLN A 93 -5.02 -2.11 16.33
CA GLN A 93 -6.46 -2.25 16.45
C GLN A 93 -7.12 -0.89 16.21
N LEU A 94 -7.99 -0.83 15.20
CA LEU A 94 -8.71 0.40 14.87
C LEU A 94 -9.70 0.76 15.97
N LYS A 95 -9.59 2.00 16.46
CA LYS A 95 -10.54 2.65 17.38
C LYS A 95 -11.49 3.60 16.66
N SER A 96 -11.08 4.07 15.48
CA SER A 96 -11.87 4.93 14.58
C SER A 96 -11.77 4.41 13.14
N ASP A 97 -12.55 4.99 12.24
CA ASP A 97 -12.45 4.67 10.82
C ASP A 97 -11.11 5.14 10.24
N LEU A 98 -10.44 4.23 9.55
CA LEU A 98 -9.20 4.54 8.85
C LEU A 98 -9.49 4.76 7.36
N ILE A 99 -9.09 5.92 6.86
CA ILE A 99 -9.25 6.32 5.46
C ILE A 99 -7.93 6.10 4.74
N ALA A 100 -7.91 5.17 3.79
CA ALA A 100 -6.75 4.90 2.94
C ALA A 100 -6.97 5.52 1.56
N VAL A 101 -5.98 6.29 1.09
CA VAL A 101 -5.95 6.93 -0.23
C VAL A 101 -4.75 6.42 -1.00
N GLY A 102 -4.96 6.10 -2.27
CA GLY A 102 -3.88 5.47 -3.03
C GLY A 102 -4.25 5.08 -4.45
N THR A 103 -3.29 4.41 -5.07
CA THR A 103 -3.39 3.88 -6.44
C THR A 103 -3.00 2.41 -6.48
N VAL A 104 -3.54 1.70 -7.47
CA VAL A 104 -3.22 0.31 -7.83
C VAL A 104 -3.00 0.28 -9.34
N ILE A 105 -1.95 -0.38 -9.81
CA ILE A 105 -1.73 -0.71 -11.23
C ILE A 105 -1.64 -2.23 -11.37
N ASN A 106 -2.19 -2.76 -12.47
CA ASN A 106 -2.30 -4.21 -12.71
C ASN A 106 -1.04 -4.86 -13.31
N THR A 107 0.13 -4.28 -13.09
CA THR A 107 1.42 -4.81 -13.54
C THR A 107 1.91 -5.94 -12.63
N GLU A 108 2.71 -6.84 -13.22
CA GLU A 108 3.36 -7.93 -12.48
C GLU A 108 4.26 -7.38 -11.37
N PRO A 109 4.36 -8.03 -10.19
CA PRO A 109 5.25 -7.64 -9.09
C PRO A 109 6.75 -7.65 -9.46
N ASP A 110 7.20 -6.68 -10.24
CA ASP A 110 8.60 -6.57 -10.64
C ASP A 110 9.49 -6.03 -9.51
N ILE A 111 10.66 -6.64 -9.32
CA ILE A 111 11.70 -6.19 -8.40
C ILE A 111 12.61 -5.26 -9.20
N LEU A 112 12.65 -3.96 -8.86
CA LEU A 112 13.63 -3.09 -9.48
C LEU A 112 15.00 -3.31 -8.87
N TYR A 113 16.00 -3.37 -9.76
CA TYR A 113 17.42 -3.47 -9.48
C TYR A 113 18.12 -2.13 -9.23
N GLU A 114 17.41 -1.00 -9.11
CA GLU A 114 18.07 0.31 -9.10
C GLU A 114 17.52 1.29 -8.04
N GLU A 115 17.53 0.89 -6.76
CA GLU A 115 17.57 1.90 -5.68
C GLU A 115 19.01 2.07 -5.20
N GLN A 116 19.78 2.89 -5.94
CA GLN A 116 21.21 3.15 -5.76
C GLN A 116 21.61 3.71 -4.38
N ARG A 117 20.63 4.09 -3.53
CA ARG A 117 20.89 4.58 -2.17
C ARG A 117 21.24 3.46 -1.18
N TYR A 118 20.82 2.24 -1.47
CA TYR A 118 20.82 1.14 -0.49
C TYR A 118 21.54 -0.11 -0.98
N ASP A 119 22.16 -0.10 -2.18
CA ASP A 119 22.78 -1.29 -2.80
C ASP A 119 21.90 -2.56 -2.73
N SER A 120 20.57 -2.37 -2.69
CA SER A 120 19.60 -3.44 -2.47
C SER A 120 18.45 -3.28 -3.47
N PRO A 121 18.04 -4.36 -4.16
CA PRO A 121 16.86 -4.32 -5.00
C PRO A 121 15.63 -4.06 -4.12
N LEU A 122 14.81 -3.09 -4.51
CA LEU A 122 13.56 -2.78 -3.82
C LEU A 122 12.38 -3.22 -4.69
N PRO A 123 11.40 -3.94 -4.11
CA PRO A 123 10.22 -4.35 -4.88
C PRO A 123 9.49 -3.09 -5.35
N ARG A 124 9.15 -3.02 -6.65
CA ARG A 124 8.21 -1.98 -7.10
C ARG A 124 6.90 -2.22 -6.37
N ARG A 125 6.45 -1.22 -5.62
CA ARG A 125 5.10 -1.28 -5.03
C ARG A 125 4.12 -0.82 -6.10
N HIS A 126 3.54 -1.79 -6.79
CA HIS A 126 2.49 -1.62 -7.81
C HIS A 126 1.13 -1.19 -7.24
N HIS A 127 1.07 -1.03 -5.92
CA HIS A 127 0.04 -0.26 -5.24
C HIS A 127 0.67 0.53 -4.10
N GLN A 128 0.20 1.74 -3.88
CA GLN A 128 0.62 2.55 -2.74
C GLN A 128 -0.59 3.22 -2.12
N PHE A 129 -0.88 2.85 -0.88
CA PHE A 129 -1.93 3.47 -0.07
C PHE A 129 -1.31 4.05 1.18
N HIS A 130 -1.62 5.31 1.44
CA HIS A 130 -1.37 5.96 2.72
C HIS A 130 -2.70 6.15 3.41
N SER A 131 -2.71 6.03 4.72
CA SER A 131 -3.94 6.09 5.49
C SER A 131 -3.82 7.01 6.68
N PHE A 132 -4.95 7.57 7.07
CA PHE A 132 -5.10 8.48 8.19
C PHE A 132 -6.47 8.28 8.86
N SER A 133 -6.57 8.71 10.10
CA SER A 133 -7.75 8.58 10.95
C SER A 133 -7.94 9.86 11.78
N THR A 134 -9.08 9.98 12.47
CA THR A 134 -9.38 11.13 13.32
C THR A 134 -8.70 11.07 14.69
N ASP A 135 -8.24 9.89 15.13
CA ASP A 135 -7.54 9.68 16.40
C ASP A 135 -6.01 9.69 16.26
N GLY A 136 -5.49 10.17 15.12
CA GLY A 136 -4.06 10.39 14.92
C GLY A 136 -3.28 9.16 14.45
N VAL A 137 -3.94 8.06 14.13
CA VAL A 137 -3.33 6.89 13.49
C VAL A 137 -3.15 7.15 11.99
N GLY A 138 -1.95 6.90 11.46
CA GLY A 138 -1.68 7.06 10.04
C GLY A 138 -0.31 6.52 9.62
N GLY A 139 -0.17 6.25 8.33
CA GLY A 139 1.04 5.69 7.74
C GLY A 139 0.79 5.01 6.40
N GLN A 140 1.80 4.33 5.86
CA GLN A 140 1.64 3.53 4.65
C GLN A 140 0.93 2.22 5.00
N THR A 141 -0.19 1.93 4.34
CA THR A 141 -0.90 0.65 4.49
C THR A 141 -0.07 -0.49 3.91
N ILE A 142 0.11 -1.57 4.68
CA ILE A 142 0.86 -2.75 4.26
C ILE A 142 0.10 -4.04 4.58
N THR A 143 0.44 -5.11 3.85
CA THR A 143 0.04 -6.47 4.23
C THR A 143 0.86 -6.92 5.43
N LYS A 144 0.22 -7.50 6.46
CA LYS A 144 0.95 -8.10 7.57
C LYS A 144 1.75 -9.30 7.06
N LEU A 145 3.07 -9.29 7.22
CA LEU A 145 3.92 -10.43 6.90
C LEU A 145 3.71 -11.53 7.97
N PRO A 146 3.59 -12.81 7.58
CA PRO A 146 3.52 -13.91 8.54
C PRO A 146 4.81 -13.94 9.39
N GLY A 147 4.65 -14.04 10.72
CA GLY A 147 5.77 -14.10 11.68
C GLY A 147 6.21 -12.77 12.32
N SER A 148 5.47 -11.68 12.10
CA SER A 148 5.63 -10.43 12.87
C SER A 148 4.77 -10.47 14.14
N GLU A 149 5.39 -10.91 15.24
CA GLU A 149 4.91 -10.70 16.62
C GLU A 149 5.46 -9.38 17.19
#